data_AF-A0A967END4-F1
#
_entry.id   AF-A0A967END4-F1
#
_cell.length_a   1.000
_cell.length_b   1.000
_cell.length_c   1.000
_cell.angle_alpha   90.00
_cell.angle_beta   90.00
_cell.angle_gamma   90.00
#
_symmetry.space_group_name_H-M   'P 1'
#
loop_
_entity.id
_entity.type
_entity.pdbx_description
1 polymer ?
#
loop_
_entity_poly.entity_id
_entity_poly.type
_entity_poly.pdbx_seq_one_letter_code
_entity_poly.pdbx_strand_id
1 'polypeptide(L)'
;MKKIIIISIIVIGLLTVINAQGITNTLGGNTADDKFIVENKDGTDGLVVTGEGNVGIGTFDPDALLSVGNDVKNTAIYGESMLTQGRGVSGSASGERGKGVFGLATGVEGSGISGSALGEEGTGVRGYAPGLVGKGVFGQATGDEGKGVSGSASGDKGKGIYGSASGVNAFAGYFNGRGYFRNNVGIGEKDPSDKLHVNSDSGQNALRVQVDGATKLRVFSNGGTAIGANYQSTPSNGLYVHGDIKNSGGVLHTSDQRFKTDIKPIDNSLEKLKNIRGIYYNWNREQYPERDFNINKQIGVIAQEVEKEFPELVDTDNDGYKSVNYSKLTPILIEAIKELHQIVDNQQKRIEELENR
;
A
#
# COMPACT_ATOMS: atom_id res chain seq x y z
N MET A 1 -56.77 58.95 -82.47
CA MET A 1 -56.49 57.74 -83.28
C MET A 1 -55.45 56.90 -82.55
N LYS A 2 -55.75 55.61 -82.30
CA LYS A 2 -54.87 54.42 -82.10
C LYS A 2 -53.53 54.61 -81.32
N LYS A 3 -53.14 53.79 -80.33
CA LYS A 3 -53.48 52.40 -80.01
C LYS A 3 -52.95 52.07 -78.59
N ILE A 4 -53.74 51.33 -77.83
CA ILE A 4 -53.30 50.52 -76.68
C ILE A 4 -52.65 49.24 -77.22
N ILE A 5 -51.51 48.84 -76.66
CA ILE A 5 -51.13 47.41 -76.54
C ILE A 5 -50.63 47.21 -75.10
N ILE A 6 -51.43 46.48 -74.33
CA ILE A 6 -51.10 45.91 -73.03
C ILE A 6 -50.37 44.60 -73.29
N ILE A 7 -49.23 44.39 -72.62
CA ILE A 7 -48.68 43.06 -72.38
C ILE A 7 -48.48 42.93 -70.88
N SER A 8 -49.41 42.23 -70.23
CA SER A 8 -49.32 41.76 -68.86
C SER A 8 -48.64 40.40 -68.86
N ILE A 9 -47.54 40.27 -68.13
CA ILE A 9 -47.06 38.97 -67.66
C ILE A 9 -47.16 39.01 -66.14
N ILE A 10 -48.18 38.31 -65.64
CA ILE A 10 -48.44 38.04 -64.23
C ILE A 10 -47.87 36.65 -63.95
N VAL A 11 -46.79 36.58 -63.17
CA VAL A 11 -46.49 35.38 -62.38
C VAL A 11 -46.65 35.78 -60.92
N ILE A 12 -47.86 35.52 -60.40
CA ILE A 12 -48.17 35.52 -58.98
C ILE A 12 -47.86 34.11 -58.48
N GLY A 13 -46.92 34.00 -57.55
CA GLY A 13 -46.57 32.71 -56.98
C GLY A 13 -45.49 32.76 -55.91
N LEU A 14 -45.63 33.65 -54.92
CA LEU A 14 -45.13 33.34 -53.58
C LEU A 14 -46.08 32.24 -53.06
N LEU A 15 -45.63 30.99 -52.94
CA LEU A 15 -46.43 29.96 -52.29
C LEU A 15 -46.40 30.20 -50.79
N THR A 16 -47.22 31.14 -50.31
CA THR A 16 -47.40 31.38 -48.88
C THR A 16 -48.41 30.35 -48.37
N VAL A 17 -47.93 29.26 -47.75
CA VAL A 17 -48.79 28.37 -46.97
C VAL A 17 -49.17 29.10 -45.68
N ILE A 18 -50.33 29.76 -45.66
CA ILE A 18 -50.89 30.39 -44.47
C ILE A 18 -51.62 29.32 -43.65
N ASN A 19 -50.93 28.73 -42.67
CA ASN A 19 -51.39 28.31 -41.34
C ASN A 19 -50.60 27.11 -40.79
N ALA A 20 -49.41 27.39 -40.28
CA ALA A 20 -48.92 26.83 -39.03
C ALA A 20 -48.12 27.96 -38.36
N GLN A 21 -48.47 28.39 -37.14
CA GLN A 21 -47.68 29.42 -36.46
C GLN A 21 -46.23 28.93 -36.30
N GLY A 22 -45.27 29.62 -36.91
CA GLY A 22 -43.84 29.47 -36.63
C GLY A 22 -43.00 28.59 -37.58
N ILE A 23 -43.50 28.18 -38.75
CA ILE A 23 -42.66 27.49 -39.76
C ILE A 23 -42.82 28.14 -41.12
N THR A 24 -41.78 28.82 -41.58
CA THR A 24 -41.68 29.38 -42.94
C THR A 24 -40.84 28.41 -43.76
N ASN A 25 -41.49 27.63 -44.61
CA ASN A 25 -40.81 26.64 -45.45
C ASN A 25 -40.61 27.20 -46.86
N THR A 26 -39.41 27.69 -47.16
CA THR A 26 -39.02 28.09 -48.52
C THR A 26 -38.39 26.89 -49.21
N LEU A 27 -39.20 25.94 -49.68
CA LEU A 27 -38.71 24.85 -50.53
C LEU A 27 -38.64 25.37 -51.98
N GLY A 28 -37.50 25.96 -52.33
CA GLY A 28 -37.39 26.83 -53.50
C GLY A 28 -36.05 26.91 -54.23
N GLY A 29 -35.30 25.81 -54.36
CA GLY A 29 -34.34 25.63 -55.45
C GLY A 29 -32.85 25.84 -55.12
N ASN A 30 -32.19 24.76 -54.71
CA ASN A 30 -30.77 24.38 -54.84
C ASN A 30 -29.74 25.54 -55.07
N THR A 31 -29.85 26.60 -54.29
CA THR A 31 -28.94 27.75 -54.25
C THR A 31 -28.59 28.02 -52.79
N ALA A 32 -27.45 28.67 -52.54
CA ALA A 32 -26.94 28.93 -51.19
C ALA A 32 -27.92 29.73 -50.30
N ASP A 33 -28.90 30.39 -50.90
CA ASP A 33 -29.88 31.27 -50.24
C ASP A 33 -31.11 30.53 -49.66
N ASP A 34 -31.30 29.23 -49.97
CA ASP A 34 -32.42 28.45 -49.43
C ASP A 34 -32.27 28.23 -47.92
N LYS A 35 -33.33 28.42 -47.13
CA LYS A 35 -33.32 28.16 -45.67
C LYS A 35 -34.62 27.49 -45.23
N PHE A 36 -34.54 26.41 -44.45
CA PHE A 36 -35.64 25.90 -43.64
C PHE A 36 -35.56 26.54 -42.27
N ILE A 37 -36.58 27.31 -41.87
CA ILE A 37 -36.59 28.05 -40.61
C ILE A 37 -37.81 27.64 -39.78
N VAL A 38 -37.56 27.18 -38.55
CA VAL A 38 -38.55 27.07 -37.47
C VAL A 38 -38.30 28.25 -36.54
N GLU A 39 -39.24 29.18 -36.45
CA GLU A 39 -39.14 30.36 -35.58
C GLU A 39 -39.84 30.08 -34.24
N ASN A 40 -39.29 30.62 -33.15
CA ASN A 40 -40.04 30.66 -31.90
C ASN A 40 -41.21 31.65 -32.01
N LYS A 41 -42.27 31.44 -31.22
CA LYS A 41 -43.52 32.23 -31.28
C LYS A 41 -43.32 33.75 -31.09
N ASP A 42 -42.21 34.14 -30.48
CA ASP A 42 -41.81 35.51 -30.18
C ASP A 42 -40.88 36.14 -31.24
N GLY A 43 -40.58 35.44 -32.34
CA GLY A 43 -39.72 35.92 -33.42
C GLY A 43 -38.22 35.80 -33.12
N THR A 44 -37.85 35.05 -32.07
CA THR A 44 -36.45 34.77 -31.72
C THR A 44 -35.95 33.47 -32.35
N ASP A 45 -34.63 33.33 -32.34
CA ASP A 45 -33.88 32.29 -33.02
C ASP A 45 -34.34 30.87 -32.63
N GLY A 46 -34.88 30.11 -33.60
CA GLY A 46 -35.37 28.73 -33.43
C GLY A 46 -34.45 27.68 -34.06
N LEU A 47 -34.83 27.03 -35.17
CA LEU A 47 -33.97 26.07 -35.90
C LEU A 47 -33.88 26.49 -37.38
N VAL A 48 -32.66 26.67 -37.89
CA VAL A 48 -32.38 26.97 -39.30
C VAL A 48 -31.59 25.82 -39.94
N VAL A 49 -31.94 25.44 -41.17
CA VAL A 49 -31.08 24.62 -42.04
C VAL A 49 -30.86 25.38 -43.34
N THR A 50 -29.62 25.70 -43.69
CA THR A 50 -29.29 26.45 -44.92
C THR A 50 -29.16 25.53 -46.13
N GLY A 51 -29.18 26.10 -47.34
CA GLY A 51 -29.02 25.41 -48.61
C GLY A 51 -27.66 24.73 -48.77
N GLU A 52 -26.66 25.17 -47.99
CA GLU A 52 -25.33 24.56 -47.89
C GLU A 52 -25.26 23.39 -46.89
N GLY A 53 -26.35 23.11 -46.16
CA GLY A 53 -26.47 22.00 -45.20
C GLY A 53 -26.09 22.35 -43.76
N ASN A 54 -25.81 23.62 -43.46
CA ASN A 54 -25.51 24.05 -42.10
C ASN A 54 -26.79 24.12 -41.26
N VAL A 55 -26.75 23.58 -40.04
CA VAL A 55 -27.87 23.56 -39.10
C VAL A 55 -27.61 24.54 -37.96
N GLY A 56 -28.41 25.59 -37.81
CA GLY A 56 -28.39 26.53 -36.70
C GLY A 56 -29.51 26.22 -35.69
N ILE A 57 -29.21 26.05 -34.40
CA ILE A 57 -30.23 26.02 -33.33
C ILE A 57 -30.04 27.28 -32.49
N GLY A 58 -30.98 28.21 -32.55
CA GLY A 58 -30.88 29.51 -31.89
C GLY A 58 -29.90 30.48 -32.55
N THR A 59 -29.65 30.33 -33.87
CA THR A 59 -29.01 31.33 -34.74
C THR A 59 -29.57 31.24 -36.15
N PHE A 60 -29.74 32.38 -36.83
CA PHE A 60 -30.21 32.45 -38.23
C PHE A 60 -29.10 32.39 -39.28
N ASP A 61 -27.84 32.47 -38.84
CA ASP A 61 -26.66 32.48 -39.71
C ASP A 61 -25.60 31.50 -39.20
N PRO A 62 -25.82 30.17 -39.36
CA PRO A 62 -24.85 29.17 -38.94
C PRO A 62 -23.63 29.18 -39.88
N ASP A 63 -22.47 29.53 -39.33
CA ASP A 63 -21.16 29.57 -39.98
C ASP A 63 -20.43 28.21 -39.98
N ALA A 64 -21.05 27.18 -39.41
CA ALA A 64 -20.58 25.81 -39.38
C ALA A 64 -21.73 24.82 -39.60
N LEU A 65 -21.40 23.57 -39.97
CA LEU A 65 -22.38 22.50 -40.23
C LEU A 65 -23.41 22.31 -39.10
N LEU A 66 -23.03 22.62 -37.85
CA LEU A 66 -23.96 22.69 -36.73
C LEU A 66 -23.54 23.82 -35.77
N SER A 67 -24.33 24.89 -35.72
CA SER A 67 -24.13 26.07 -34.85
C SER A 67 -25.25 26.17 -33.84
N VAL A 68 -24.95 26.47 -32.56
CA VAL A 68 -25.98 26.65 -31.52
C VAL A 68 -25.75 27.98 -30.81
N GLY A 69 -26.67 28.92 -31.03
CA GLY A 69 -26.64 30.25 -30.43
C GLY A 69 -27.73 30.41 -29.38
N ASN A 70 -27.45 31.16 -28.31
CA ASN A 70 -28.50 31.80 -27.54
C ASN A 70 -27.95 33.09 -26.90
N ASP A 71 -28.78 34.13 -26.80
CA ASP A 71 -28.43 35.38 -26.12
C ASP A 71 -28.36 35.23 -24.58
N VAL A 72 -28.56 34.00 -24.06
CA VAL A 72 -28.45 33.69 -22.63
C VAL A 72 -27.75 32.34 -22.39
N LYS A 73 -26.41 32.39 -22.43
CA LYS A 73 -25.46 31.46 -21.77
C LYS A 73 -25.40 30.00 -22.29
N ASN A 74 -24.55 29.80 -23.31
CA ASN A 74 -23.56 28.71 -23.56
C ASN A 74 -23.93 27.23 -23.30
N THR A 75 -23.83 26.38 -24.34
CA THR A 75 -23.01 25.14 -24.33
C THR A 75 -22.63 24.74 -25.76
N ALA A 76 -21.33 24.54 -26.01
CA ALA A 76 -20.72 24.49 -27.34
C ALA A 76 -20.73 23.12 -28.03
N ILE A 77 -20.78 23.21 -29.35
CA ILE A 77 -20.52 22.21 -30.39
C ILE A 77 -19.10 22.47 -30.93
N TYR A 78 -18.42 21.43 -31.42
CA TYR A 78 -17.01 21.38 -31.88
C TYR A 78 -16.49 22.68 -32.54
N GLY A 79 -15.43 23.29 -32.01
CA GLY A 79 -14.86 24.54 -32.54
C GLY A 79 -13.42 24.82 -32.07
N GLU A 80 -12.57 25.29 -32.98
CA GLU A 80 -11.21 25.79 -32.68
C GLU A 80 -11.27 27.28 -32.34
N SER A 81 -10.59 27.72 -31.27
CA SER A 81 -10.58 29.13 -30.85
C SER A 81 -9.15 29.62 -30.57
N MET A 82 -8.71 30.62 -31.34
CA MET A 82 -7.35 31.18 -31.32
C MET A 82 -7.29 32.59 -30.71
N LEU A 83 -8.27 32.95 -29.88
CA LEU A 83 -8.38 34.26 -29.21
C LEU A 83 -8.11 34.15 -27.71
N THR A 84 -7.76 35.28 -27.08
CA THR A 84 -7.32 35.43 -25.67
C THR A 84 -8.25 34.80 -24.61
N GLN A 85 -9.50 34.46 -24.93
CA GLN A 85 -10.48 33.83 -24.02
C GLN A 85 -11.33 32.71 -24.67
N GLY A 86 -10.71 31.82 -25.47
CA GLY A 86 -11.41 30.70 -26.13
C GLY A 86 -11.98 29.62 -25.19
N ARG A 87 -13.12 29.00 -25.57
CA ARG A 87 -13.75 27.85 -24.89
C ARG A 87 -14.04 26.73 -25.89
N GLY A 88 -13.46 25.54 -25.67
CA GLY A 88 -13.68 24.36 -26.52
C GLY A 88 -14.22 23.16 -25.73
N VAL A 89 -15.31 22.55 -26.19
CA VAL A 89 -15.87 21.31 -25.58
C VAL A 89 -15.27 20.06 -26.24
N SER A 90 -14.97 20.13 -27.55
CA SER A 90 -14.05 19.25 -28.29
C SER A 90 -13.32 20.11 -29.32
N GLY A 91 -12.05 20.47 -29.08
CA GLY A 91 -11.29 21.46 -29.89
C GLY A 91 -10.11 22.13 -29.15
N SER A 92 -9.22 22.82 -29.88
CA SER A 92 -8.02 23.50 -29.33
C SER A 92 -8.34 24.92 -28.84
N ALA A 93 -7.78 25.33 -27.69
CA ALA A 93 -7.93 26.68 -27.13
C ALA A 93 -6.55 27.29 -26.78
N SER A 94 -6.09 28.24 -27.61
CA SER A 94 -4.80 28.91 -27.46
C SER A 94 -4.99 30.39 -27.07
N GLY A 95 -4.74 30.69 -25.79
CA GLY A 95 -4.79 32.04 -25.22
C GLY A 95 -4.34 32.03 -23.76
N GLU A 96 -3.99 33.19 -23.17
CA GLU A 96 -3.41 33.31 -21.82
C GLU A 96 -4.18 32.56 -20.71
N ARG A 97 -5.50 32.36 -20.89
CA ARG A 97 -6.42 31.67 -19.96
C ARG A 97 -7.35 30.63 -20.63
N GLY A 98 -6.83 29.79 -21.52
CA GLY A 98 -7.62 28.78 -22.26
C GLY A 98 -8.23 27.66 -21.39
N LYS A 99 -9.46 27.21 -21.71
CA LYS A 99 -10.17 26.10 -21.03
C LYS A 99 -10.72 25.07 -22.04
N GLY A 100 -10.39 23.79 -21.85
CA GLY A 100 -10.82 22.69 -22.73
C GLY A 100 -11.36 21.46 -21.98
N VAL A 101 -12.46 20.85 -22.47
CA VAL A 101 -13.05 19.64 -21.87
C VAL A 101 -12.48 18.36 -22.52
N PHE A 102 -12.31 18.36 -23.86
CA PHE A 102 -11.53 17.41 -24.67
C PHE A 102 -10.68 18.21 -25.68
N GLY A 103 -9.50 18.70 -25.27
CA GLY A 103 -8.73 19.66 -26.07
C GLY A 103 -7.42 20.15 -25.44
N LEU A 104 -6.55 20.77 -26.26
CA LEU A 104 -5.25 21.32 -25.86
C LEU A 104 -5.39 22.77 -25.33
N ALA A 105 -4.82 23.06 -24.16
CA ALA A 105 -4.78 24.41 -23.57
C ALA A 105 -3.33 24.87 -23.31
N THR A 106 -2.88 25.93 -23.98
CA THR A 106 -1.47 26.38 -24.02
C THR A 106 -1.19 27.74 -23.37
N GLY A 107 -2.12 28.28 -22.59
CA GLY A 107 -1.96 29.54 -21.87
C GLY A 107 -1.09 29.44 -20.62
N VAL A 108 -0.63 30.59 -20.10
CA VAL A 108 0.18 30.71 -18.87
C VAL A 108 -0.54 30.10 -17.65
N GLU A 109 -1.88 30.20 -17.61
CA GLU A 109 -2.77 29.59 -16.61
C GLU A 109 -3.83 28.66 -17.27
N GLY A 110 -3.41 27.51 -17.83
CA GLY A 110 -4.29 26.57 -18.54
C GLY A 110 -5.02 25.54 -17.66
N SER A 111 -6.26 25.16 -18.02
CA SER A 111 -7.03 24.08 -17.34
C SER A 111 -7.70 23.11 -18.33
N GLY A 112 -7.49 21.78 -18.14
CA GLY A 112 -8.00 20.73 -19.03
C GLY A 112 -8.56 19.50 -18.31
N ILE A 113 -9.75 19.02 -18.69
CA ILE A 113 -10.42 17.88 -18.02
C ILE A 113 -10.02 16.52 -18.65
N SER A 114 -9.92 16.44 -19.99
CA SER A 114 -9.32 15.33 -20.73
C SER A 114 -8.45 15.85 -21.88
N GLY A 115 -7.36 16.54 -21.56
CA GLY A 115 -6.44 17.15 -22.53
C GLY A 115 -5.22 17.81 -21.87
N SER A 116 -4.19 18.12 -22.68
CA SER A 116 -2.90 18.66 -22.23
C SER A 116 -3.00 20.13 -21.79
N ALA A 117 -2.46 20.46 -20.61
CA ALA A 117 -2.33 21.82 -20.08
C ALA A 117 -0.83 22.17 -19.95
N LEU A 118 -0.33 23.12 -20.74
CA LEU A 118 1.11 23.42 -20.88
C LEU A 118 1.52 24.80 -20.33
N GLY A 119 0.76 25.35 -19.38
CA GLY A 119 1.06 26.63 -18.72
C GLY A 119 2.08 26.54 -17.59
N GLU A 120 2.64 27.68 -17.17
CA GLU A 120 3.56 27.77 -16.03
C GLU A 120 2.88 27.37 -14.70
N GLU A 121 1.55 27.45 -14.60
CA GLU A 121 0.74 26.94 -13.47
C GLU A 121 -0.49 26.10 -13.92
N GLY A 122 -0.29 25.07 -14.75
CA GLY A 122 -1.38 24.23 -15.27
C GLY A 122 -2.01 23.22 -14.29
N THR A 123 -3.34 23.01 -14.35
CA THR A 123 -4.04 21.92 -13.64
C THR A 123 -4.87 21.06 -14.60
N GLY A 124 -4.66 19.73 -14.59
CA GLY A 124 -5.39 18.80 -15.46
C GLY A 124 -5.75 17.45 -14.83
N VAL A 125 -6.90 16.90 -15.21
CA VAL A 125 -7.44 15.60 -14.72
C VAL A 125 -7.05 14.43 -15.64
N ARG A 126 -6.59 14.68 -16.88
CA ARG A 126 -5.89 13.69 -17.73
C ARG A 126 -4.89 14.42 -18.64
N GLY A 127 -3.61 14.50 -18.25
CA GLY A 127 -2.58 15.19 -19.05
C GLY A 127 -1.18 15.20 -18.44
N TYR A 128 -0.15 15.24 -19.30
CA TYR A 128 1.28 15.37 -18.97
C TYR A 128 1.62 16.84 -18.66
N ALA A 129 2.23 17.11 -17.50
CA ALA A 129 2.52 18.46 -16.99
C ALA A 129 4.01 18.60 -16.59
N PRO A 130 4.88 19.11 -17.47
CA PRO A 130 6.29 19.34 -17.15
C PRO A 130 6.49 20.74 -16.53
N GLY A 131 6.70 20.81 -15.21
CA GLY A 131 7.03 22.03 -14.47
C GLY A 131 7.71 21.70 -13.12
N LEU A 132 8.40 22.67 -12.51
CA LEU A 132 9.23 22.47 -11.30
C LEU A 132 8.45 21.98 -10.05
N VAL A 133 7.11 22.13 -10.02
CA VAL A 133 6.19 21.38 -9.13
C VAL A 133 4.85 21.19 -9.87
N GLY A 134 4.60 20.02 -10.47
CA GLY A 134 3.32 19.65 -11.12
C GLY A 134 2.58 18.51 -10.42
N LYS A 135 1.23 18.51 -10.45
CA LYS A 135 0.37 17.44 -9.90
C LYS A 135 -0.75 17.06 -10.88
N GLY A 136 -0.99 15.76 -11.12
CA GLY A 136 -2.05 15.24 -12.00
C GLY A 136 -2.62 13.89 -11.51
N VAL A 137 -3.89 13.60 -11.83
CA VAL A 137 -4.66 12.41 -11.38
C VAL A 137 -5.64 11.95 -12.47
N PHE A 138 -5.34 10.90 -13.26
CA PHE A 138 -6.25 9.80 -13.74
C PHE A 138 -5.71 9.02 -14.97
N GLY A 139 -5.80 7.68 -14.96
CA GLY A 139 -5.55 6.82 -16.13
C GLY A 139 -6.09 5.39 -15.95
N GLN A 140 -7.24 5.10 -16.56
CA GLN A 140 -7.81 3.75 -16.75
C GLN A 140 -7.09 3.03 -17.92
N ALA A 141 -6.74 1.76 -17.74
CA ALA A 141 -6.20 0.90 -18.80
C ALA A 141 -7.20 -0.23 -19.11
N THR A 142 -7.66 -0.32 -20.36
CA THR A 142 -8.67 -1.29 -20.85
C THR A 142 -8.12 -2.16 -21.97
N GLY A 143 -6.87 -2.62 -21.82
CA GLY A 143 -6.41 -3.83 -22.50
C GLY A 143 -6.60 -5.03 -21.58
N ASP A 144 -6.52 -6.25 -22.13
CA ASP A 144 -6.66 -7.49 -21.35
C ASP A 144 -5.61 -7.64 -20.23
N GLU A 145 -4.62 -6.72 -20.16
CA GLU A 145 -3.68 -6.52 -19.05
C GLU A 145 -3.47 -5.02 -18.67
N GLY A 146 -4.54 -4.27 -18.38
CA GLY A 146 -4.45 -2.87 -17.93
C GLY A 146 -4.43 -2.66 -16.40
N LYS A 147 -3.51 -1.81 -15.88
CA LYS A 147 -3.52 -1.32 -14.47
C LYS A 147 -3.11 0.16 -14.36
N GLY A 148 -3.82 0.98 -13.56
CA GLY A 148 -3.41 2.37 -13.27
C GLY A 148 -4.19 3.09 -12.15
N VAL A 149 -3.49 3.47 -11.06
CA VAL A 149 -3.86 4.51 -10.07
C VAL A 149 -2.54 5.09 -9.49
N SER A 150 -2.24 6.38 -9.71
CA SER A 150 -1.05 7.06 -9.16
C SER A 150 -1.44 8.40 -8.56
N GLY A 151 -0.96 8.68 -7.34
CA GLY A 151 -0.96 10.00 -6.72
C GLY A 151 0.47 10.33 -6.30
N SER A 152 0.92 11.57 -6.51
CA SER A 152 2.24 12.05 -6.09
C SER A 152 2.09 13.13 -5.02
N ALA A 153 2.89 13.09 -3.97
CA ALA A 153 2.91 14.11 -2.92
C ALA A 153 4.36 14.48 -2.58
N SER A 154 4.71 15.75 -2.77
CA SER A 154 6.08 16.27 -2.77
C SER A 154 6.41 17.20 -1.60
N GLY A 155 5.68 17.10 -0.48
CA GLY A 155 5.97 17.84 0.75
C GLY A 155 6.46 16.92 1.88
N ASP A 156 7.03 17.50 2.94
CA ASP A 156 7.62 16.80 4.10
C ASP A 156 6.69 15.82 4.83
N LYS A 157 5.38 15.84 4.49
CA LYS A 157 4.32 14.96 5.02
C LYS A 157 3.36 14.48 3.92
N GLY A 158 3.81 14.48 2.67
CA GLY A 158 3.01 14.16 1.50
C GLY A 158 2.57 12.71 1.46
N LYS A 159 1.28 12.45 1.18
CA LYS A 159 0.73 11.10 0.99
C LYS A 159 0.38 10.89 -0.49
N GLY A 160 1.18 10.10 -1.21
CA GLY A 160 1.03 9.83 -2.65
C GLY A 160 0.37 8.49 -2.94
N ILE A 161 -0.93 8.37 -2.64
CA ILE A 161 -1.87 7.21 -2.74
C ILE A 161 -2.41 6.86 -1.34
N TYR A 162 -3.72 7.04 -1.12
CA TYR A 162 -4.45 6.62 0.09
C TYR A 162 -5.63 5.74 -0.33
N GLY A 163 -5.58 4.47 0.03
CA GLY A 163 -6.70 3.54 -0.11
C GLY A 163 -7.37 3.33 1.25
N SER A 164 -8.71 3.31 1.26
CA SER A 164 -9.51 2.95 2.42
C SER A 164 -10.59 1.96 1.97
N ALA A 165 -10.74 0.87 2.70
CA ALA A 165 -11.70 -0.19 2.41
C ALA A 165 -12.25 -0.75 3.71
N SER A 166 -13.57 -0.71 3.90
CA SER A 166 -14.25 -1.08 5.16
C SER A 166 -15.18 -2.30 5.03
N GLY A 167 -15.28 -2.90 3.85
CA GLY A 167 -16.06 -4.12 3.62
C GLY A 167 -15.34 -5.38 4.09
N VAL A 168 -16.09 -6.42 4.45
CA VAL A 168 -15.59 -7.70 4.98
C VAL A 168 -14.53 -8.36 4.08
N ASN A 169 -14.57 -8.12 2.77
CA ASN A 169 -13.64 -8.63 1.77
C ASN A 169 -13.00 -7.51 0.91
N ALA A 170 -12.95 -6.28 1.42
CA ALA A 170 -12.51 -5.13 0.64
C ALA A 170 -10.99 -4.87 0.84
N PHE A 171 -10.29 -4.55 -0.25
CA PHE A 171 -8.86 -4.26 -0.23
C PHE A 171 -8.61 -2.77 -0.47
N ALA A 172 -7.91 -2.12 0.47
CA ALA A 172 -7.45 -0.73 0.29
C ALA A 172 -6.29 -0.63 -0.74
N GLY A 173 -5.59 -1.74 -0.99
CA GLY A 173 -4.59 -1.89 -2.04
C GLY A 173 -4.35 -3.37 -2.36
N TYR A 174 -4.23 -3.72 -3.64
CA TYR A 174 -4.03 -5.09 -4.10
C TYR A 174 -3.09 -5.10 -5.31
N PHE A 175 -2.02 -5.89 -5.24
CA PHE A 175 -1.05 -6.06 -6.33
C PHE A 175 -1.06 -7.51 -6.79
N ASN A 176 -1.55 -7.76 -8.01
CA ASN A 176 -1.37 -9.06 -8.65
C ASN A 176 -0.06 -9.03 -9.47
N GLY A 177 1.02 -9.61 -8.93
CA GLY A 177 2.36 -9.63 -9.51
C GLY A 177 3.48 -9.35 -8.49
N ARG A 178 4.70 -9.07 -8.98
CA ARG A 178 5.85 -8.71 -8.14
C ARG A 178 5.83 -7.22 -7.79
N GLY A 179 5.98 -6.89 -6.51
CA GLY A 179 6.23 -5.53 -6.03
C GLY A 179 7.71 -5.28 -5.81
N TYR A 180 8.19 -4.07 -6.17
CA TYR A 180 9.54 -3.61 -5.86
C TYR A 180 9.46 -2.24 -5.17
N PHE A 181 10.03 -2.15 -3.97
CA PHE A 181 10.10 -0.91 -3.21
C PHE A 181 11.58 -0.51 -3.10
N ARG A 182 11.94 0.62 -3.70
CA ARG A 182 13.33 1.12 -3.69
C ARG A 182 13.76 1.60 -2.31
N ASN A 183 12.84 2.25 -1.61
CA ASN A 183 13.06 2.88 -0.30
C ASN A 183 12.38 2.08 0.82
N ASN A 184 12.31 2.68 2.00
CA ASN A 184 11.80 2.06 3.21
C ASN A 184 10.28 1.88 3.16
N VAL A 185 9.80 0.72 3.62
CA VAL A 185 8.38 0.37 3.73
C VAL A 185 8.00 0.37 5.20
N GLY A 186 7.10 1.28 5.58
CA GLY A 186 6.50 1.31 6.92
C GLY A 186 5.15 0.58 6.94
N ILE A 187 4.99 -0.36 7.86
CA ILE A 187 3.70 -0.99 8.19
C ILE A 187 3.40 -0.60 9.63
N GLY A 188 2.41 0.27 9.83
CA GLY A 188 2.12 0.87 11.15
C GLY A 188 3.14 1.95 11.57
N GLU A 189 4.20 2.17 10.81
CA GLU A 189 5.19 3.24 11.01
C GLU A 189 5.11 4.28 9.88
N LYS A 190 5.05 5.57 10.22
CA LYS A 190 4.95 6.67 9.25
C LYS A 190 6.31 7.11 8.75
N ASP A 191 7.33 6.99 9.59
CA ASP A 191 8.69 7.44 9.32
C ASP A 191 9.66 6.25 9.44
N PRO A 192 9.60 5.26 8.51
CA PRO A 192 10.35 4.03 8.63
C PRO A 192 11.86 4.26 8.50
N SER A 193 12.62 3.90 9.55
CA SER A 193 14.09 3.92 9.59
C SER A 193 14.76 2.84 8.73
N ASP A 194 14.07 1.72 8.50
CA ASP A 194 14.61 0.51 7.88
C ASP A 194 13.86 0.14 6.60
N LYS A 195 14.48 -0.70 5.77
CA LYS A 195 13.89 -1.14 4.49
C LYS A 195 12.49 -1.72 4.65
N LEU A 196 12.27 -2.45 5.75
CA LEU A 196 10.96 -2.85 6.23
C LEU A 196 10.90 -2.52 7.71
N HIS A 197 10.08 -1.55 8.09
CA HIS A 197 9.81 -1.20 9.48
C HIS A 197 8.35 -1.58 9.77
N VAL A 198 8.17 -2.60 10.61
CA VAL A 198 6.84 -3.04 11.06
C VAL A 198 6.68 -2.62 12.52
N ASN A 199 5.76 -1.71 12.78
CA ASN A 199 5.45 -1.21 14.09
C ASN A 199 3.97 -1.48 14.40
N SER A 200 3.66 -1.79 15.65
CA SER A 200 2.30 -2.04 16.10
C SER A 200 2.01 -1.27 17.36
N ASP A 201 0.76 -0.87 17.54
CA ASP A 201 0.30 -0.23 18.77
C ASP A 201 0.50 -1.17 19.98
N SER A 202 0.58 -0.58 21.16
CA SER A 202 0.70 -1.33 22.41
C SER A 202 -0.39 -2.39 22.54
N GLY A 203 0.00 -3.61 22.93
CA GLY A 203 -0.93 -4.74 23.07
C GLY A 203 -1.20 -5.51 21.78
N GLN A 204 -0.69 -5.07 20.62
CA GLN A 204 -0.85 -5.76 19.33
C GLN A 204 0.41 -6.55 18.94
N ASN A 205 0.23 -7.65 18.20
CA ASN A 205 1.35 -8.40 17.65
C ASN A 205 1.89 -7.68 16.41
N ALA A 206 3.20 -7.48 16.31
CA ALA A 206 3.80 -6.68 15.25
C ALA A 206 3.89 -7.43 13.91
N LEU A 207 4.31 -8.70 13.91
CA LEU A 207 4.61 -9.44 12.68
C LEU A 207 4.15 -10.89 12.76
N ARG A 208 3.63 -11.42 11.65
CA ARG A 208 3.34 -12.84 11.46
C ARG A 208 3.74 -13.27 10.05
N VAL A 209 4.53 -14.33 9.95
CA VAL A 209 4.88 -15.00 8.69
C VAL A 209 4.34 -16.41 8.73
N GLN A 210 3.59 -16.81 7.69
CA GLN A 210 2.94 -18.12 7.59
C GLN A 210 3.33 -18.86 6.31
N VAL A 211 3.29 -20.19 6.38
CA VAL A 211 3.33 -21.10 5.23
C VAL A 211 2.12 -22.01 5.35
N ASP A 212 1.24 -22.00 4.34
CA ASP A 212 0.02 -22.81 4.30
C ASP A 212 -0.83 -22.70 5.60
N GLY A 213 -1.06 -21.45 6.04
CA GLY A 213 -1.79 -21.16 7.28
C GLY A 213 -1.01 -21.42 8.59
N ALA A 214 0.14 -22.08 8.55
CA ALA A 214 0.97 -22.33 9.74
C ALA A 214 1.98 -21.21 9.99
N THR A 215 2.00 -20.65 11.20
CA THR A 215 2.94 -19.61 11.63
C THR A 215 4.36 -20.17 11.71
N LYS A 216 5.32 -19.44 11.13
CA LYS A 216 6.76 -19.79 11.12
C LYS A 216 7.63 -18.74 11.82
N LEU A 217 7.19 -17.47 11.81
CA LEU A 217 7.78 -16.38 12.58
C LEU A 217 6.65 -15.52 13.14
N ARG A 218 6.74 -15.15 14.42
CA ARG A 218 5.79 -14.22 15.05
C ARG A 218 6.48 -13.32 16.06
N VAL A 219 6.16 -12.04 16.03
CA VAL A 219 6.54 -11.05 17.05
C VAL A 219 5.29 -10.68 17.83
N PHE A 220 5.29 -10.99 19.12
CA PHE A 220 4.15 -10.80 20.02
C PHE A 220 4.14 -9.42 20.66
N SER A 221 2.98 -9.01 21.18
CA SER A 221 2.77 -7.70 21.81
C SER A 221 3.65 -7.43 23.03
N ASN A 222 4.17 -8.47 23.67
CA ASN A 222 5.10 -8.37 24.80
C ASN A 222 6.58 -8.33 24.37
N GLY A 223 6.87 -8.21 23.07
CA GLY A 223 8.22 -8.25 22.50
C GLY A 223 8.78 -9.66 22.26
N GLY A 224 8.12 -10.69 22.77
CA GLY A 224 8.50 -12.08 22.54
C GLY A 224 8.47 -12.45 21.05
N THR A 225 9.41 -13.27 20.61
CA THR A 225 9.52 -13.75 19.23
C THR A 225 9.52 -15.27 19.21
N ALA A 226 8.71 -15.86 18.33
CA ALA A 226 8.71 -17.31 18.10
C ALA A 226 9.12 -17.65 16.67
N ILE A 227 9.96 -18.69 16.54
CA ILE A 227 10.41 -19.26 15.27
C ILE A 227 10.10 -20.77 15.26
N GLY A 228 9.53 -21.28 14.17
CA GLY A 228 9.09 -22.68 14.08
C GLY A 228 7.64 -22.88 14.56
N ALA A 229 6.98 -23.89 13.99
CA ALA A 229 5.53 -24.16 13.93
C ALA A 229 4.60 -23.55 15.01
N ASN A 230 3.45 -23.02 14.56
CA ASN A 230 2.21 -22.65 15.31
C ASN A 230 2.32 -22.54 16.84
N TYR A 231 3.28 -21.75 17.32
CA TYR A 231 3.40 -21.50 18.75
C TYR A 231 2.21 -20.64 19.20
N GLN A 232 1.39 -21.22 20.08
CA GLN A 232 0.15 -20.59 20.55
C GLN A 232 0.35 -19.77 21.83
N SER A 233 1.38 -20.08 22.63
CA SER A 233 1.71 -19.30 23.82
C SER A 233 2.65 -18.14 23.47
N THR A 234 2.51 -17.02 24.17
CA THR A 234 3.40 -15.86 24.01
C THR A 234 4.68 -16.12 24.81
N PRO A 235 5.88 -16.17 24.19
CA PRO A 235 7.11 -16.34 24.95
C PRO A 235 7.38 -15.09 25.82
N SER A 236 8.08 -15.27 26.94
CA SER A 236 8.43 -14.23 27.91
C SER A 236 9.46 -13.25 27.34
N ASN A 237 9.01 -12.21 26.62
CA ASN A 237 9.83 -11.14 26.03
C ASN A 237 11.25 -11.58 25.59
N GLY A 238 11.30 -12.67 24.81
CA GLY A 238 12.53 -13.35 24.42
C GLY A 238 12.31 -14.18 23.17
N LEU A 239 13.30 -15.02 22.81
CA LEU A 239 13.25 -15.87 21.63
C LEU A 239 12.86 -17.30 22.01
N TYR A 240 11.75 -17.78 21.46
CA TYR A 240 11.37 -19.19 21.47
C TYR A 240 11.61 -19.82 20.10
N VAL A 241 12.30 -20.96 20.07
CA VAL A 241 12.51 -21.72 18.85
C VAL A 241 11.88 -23.11 19.02
N HIS A 242 10.90 -23.41 18.18
CA HIS A 242 10.35 -24.77 18.05
C HIS A 242 11.29 -25.60 17.17
N GLY A 243 11.96 -26.58 17.78
CA GLY A 243 12.89 -27.49 17.11
C GLY A 243 14.37 -27.22 17.42
N ASP A 244 15.25 -27.80 16.61
CA ASP A 244 16.70 -27.74 16.85
C ASP A 244 17.33 -26.42 16.36
N ILE A 245 18.26 -25.88 17.15
CA ILE A 245 19.13 -24.78 16.74
C ILE A 245 20.47 -25.37 16.29
N LYS A 246 20.76 -25.28 14.98
CA LYS A 246 22.07 -25.65 14.42
C LYS A 246 22.88 -24.38 14.14
N ASN A 247 24.03 -24.23 14.80
CA ASN A 247 24.94 -23.11 14.62
C ASN A 247 26.24 -23.57 13.94
N SER A 248 26.77 -22.75 13.03
CA SER A 248 28.11 -22.95 12.47
C SER A 248 29.22 -22.32 13.34
N GLY A 249 28.83 -21.37 14.20
CA GLY A 249 29.67 -20.78 15.25
C GLY A 249 29.22 -21.23 16.64
N GLY A 250 29.52 -20.42 17.67
CA GLY A 250 29.09 -20.67 19.04
C GLY A 250 27.91 -19.81 19.50
N VAL A 251 27.27 -20.20 20.61
CA VAL A 251 26.38 -19.32 21.38
C VAL A 251 27.25 -18.53 22.37
N LEU A 252 27.41 -17.24 22.14
CA LEU A 252 28.22 -16.37 23.00
C LEU A 252 27.36 -15.77 24.11
N HIS A 253 27.85 -15.84 25.34
CA HIS A 253 27.23 -15.22 26.50
C HIS A 253 28.11 -14.08 27.02
N THR A 254 27.55 -12.88 27.16
CA THR A 254 28.27 -11.72 27.72
C THR A 254 28.79 -12.04 29.12
N SER A 255 30.11 -11.91 29.35
CA SER A 255 30.77 -12.34 30.60
C SER A 255 31.94 -11.43 31.03
N ASP A 256 32.04 -10.22 30.46
CA ASP A 256 33.08 -9.24 30.79
C ASP A 256 33.03 -8.86 32.29
N GLN A 257 34.19 -8.79 32.95
CA GLN A 257 34.30 -8.48 34.37
C GLN A 257 33.67 -7.12 34.71
N ARG A 258 33.71 -6.13 33.81
CA ARG A 258 33.15 -4.79 34.02
C ARG A 258 31.63 -4.78 34.13
N PHE A 259 30.97 -5.83 33.64
CA PHE A 259 29.51 -5.98 33.71
C PHE A 259 29.08 -6.84 34.91
N LYS A 260 29.98 -7.13 35.86
CA LYS A 260 29.73 -7.97 37.02
C LYS A 260 30.07 -7.24 38.31
N THR A 261 29.22 -7.42 39.32
CA THR A 261 29.47 -7.04 40.71
C THR A 261 29.38 -8.28 41.59
N ASP A 262 29.79 -8.17 42.86
CA ASP A 262 29.66 -9.25 43.85
C ASP A 262 30.26 -10.60 43.42
N ILE A 263 31.41 -10.55 42.75
CA ILE A 263 32.10 -11.73 42.20
C ILE A 263 32.64 -12.59 43.36
N LYS A 264 32.09 -13.80 43.51
CA LYS A 264 32.48 -14.80 44.51
C LYS A 264 32.64 -16.19 43.86
N PRO A 265 33.48 -17.08 44.41
CA PRO A 265 33.53 -18.48 44.01
C PRO A 265 32.19 -19.21 44.21
N ILE A 266 32.01 -20.35 43.52
CA ILE A 266 30.86 -21.23 43.72
C ILE A 266 31.26 -22.31 44.72
N ASP A 267 30.76 -22.20 45.95
CA ASP A 267 31.14 -23.12 47.03
C ASP A 267 30.26 -24.38 47.06
N ASN A 268 30.84 -25.49 47.56
CA ASN A 268 30.19 -26.79 47.74
C ASN A 268 29.64 -27.37 46.43
N SER A 269 30.32 -27.11 45.32
CA SER A 269 29.87 -27.48 43.99
C SER A 269 29.79 -29.00 43.84
N LEU A 270 30.76 -29.75 44.39
CA LEU A 270 30.79 -31.21 44.30
C LEU A 270 29.66 -31.86 45.09
N GLU A 271 29.42 -31.43 46.34
CA GLU A 271 28.35 -31.98 47.17
C GLU A 271 26.97 -31.72 46.58
N LYS A 272 26.73 -30.49 46.09
CA LYS A 272 25.47 -30.16 45.40
C LYS A 272 25.26 -30.99 44.13
N LEU A 273 26.30 -31.18 43.32
CA LEU A 273 26.19 -31.99 42.09
C LEU A 273 25.89 -33.46 42.37
N LYS A 274 26.32 -34.02 43.51
CA LYS A 274 25.98 -35.41 43.89
C LYS A 274 24.46 -35.64 44.04
N ASN A 275 23.70 -34.58 44.30
CA ASN A 275 22.24 -34.64 44.44
C ASN A 275 21.50 -34.55 43.08
N ILE A 276 22.21 -34.33 41.97
CA ILE A 276 21.63 -34.16 40.63
C ILE A 276 21.98 -35.38 39.77
N ARG A 277 20.96 -36.02 39.18
CA ARG A 277 21.18 -37.22 38.37
C ARG A 277 21.34 -36.89 36.90
N GLY A 278 22.41 -37.39 36.30
CA GLY A 278 22.50 -37.55 34.85
C GLY A 278 21.67 -38.75 34.42
N ILE A 279 20.69 -38.55 33.54
CA ILE A 279 19.72 -39.57 33.15
C ILE A 279 19.60 -39.68 31.64
N TYR A 280 19.20 -40.87 31.19
CA TYR A 280 18.59 -41.04 29.87
C TYR A 280 17.07 -40.99 30.00
N TYR A 281 16.39 -40.42 29.02
CA TYR A 281 14.94 -40.35 29.02
C TYR A 281 14.36 -40.40 27.60
N ASN A 282 13.07 -40.71 27.50
CA ASN A 282 12.26 -40.52 26.31
C ASN A 282 11.18 -39.49 26.64
N TRP A 283 10.83 -38.64 25.68
CA TRP A 283 9.75 -37.67 25.87
C TRP A 283 8.39 -38.37 25.95
N ASN A 284 7.50 -37.89 26.83
CA ASN A 284 6.12 -38.38 26.93
C ASN A 284 5.25 -37.73 25.84
N ARG A 285 5.41 -38.19 24.61
CA ARG A 285 4.75 -37.63 23.42
C ARG A 285 3.25 -37.93 23.36
N GLU A 286 2.79 -38.99 24.04
CA GLU A 286 1.37 -39.35 24.10
C GLU A 286 0.60 -38.39 25.01
N GLN A 287 1.20 -37.99 26.14
CA GLN A 287 0.58 -37.05 27.07
C GLN A 287 0.67 -35.59 26.60
N TYR A 288 1.72 -35.24 25.84
CA TYR A 288 1.97 -33.87 25.36
C TYR A 288 2.20 -33.81 23.84
N PRO A 289 1.21 -34.24 23.03
CA PRO A 289 1.37 -34.31 21.57
C PRO A 289 1.58 -32.94 20.92
N GLU A 290 1.07 -31.86 21.54
CA GLU A 290 1.19 -30.48 21.08
C GLU A 290 2.61 -29.92 21.18
N ARG A 291 3.45 -30.50 22.04
CA ARG A 291 4.85 -30.08 22.21
C ARG A 291 5.77 -30.61 21.12
N ASP A 292 5.32 -31.59 20.33
CA ASP A 292 6.06 -32.17 19.20
C ASP A 292 7.51 -32.52 19.55
N PHE A 293 7.69 -33.16 20.71
CA PHE A 293 9.02 -33.51 21.19
C PHE A 293 9.71 -34.53 20.28
N ASN A 294 11.04 -34.49 20.26
CA ASN A 294 11.89 -35.41 19.51
C ASN A 294 11.57 -36.88 19.90
N ILE A 295 11.52 -37.76 18.89
CA ILE A 295 11.20 -39.18 19.08
C ILE A 295 12.37 -39.98 19.66
N ASN A 296 13.60 -39.51 19.48
CA ASN A 296 14.79 -40.26 19.87
C ASN A 296 15.05 -40.17 21.38
N LYS A 297 15.71 -41.19 21.90
CA LYS A 297 16.19 -41.22 23.29
C LYS A 297 17.15 -40.06 23.54
N GLN A 298 16.95 -39.36 24.64
CA GLN A 298 17.71 -38.19 25.05
C GLN A 298 18.56 -38.48 26.28
N ILE A 299 19.53 -37.60 26.55
CA ILE A 299 20.35 -37.58 27.76
C ILE A 299 20.25 -36.17 28.38
N GLY A 300 20.20 -36.08 29.70
CA GLY A 300 20.11 -34.79 30.39
C GLY A 300 19.95 -34.93 31.89
N VAL A 301 19.34 -33.91 32.51
CA VAL A 301 19.06 -33.83 33.94
C VAL A 301 17.58 -33.51 34.19
N ILE A 302 17.10 -33.74 35.42
CA ILE A 302 15.76 -33.36 35.84
C ILE A 302 15.80 -31.92 36.38
N ALA A 303 15.01 -31.02 35.78
CA ALA A 303 15.01 -29.60 36.15
C ALA A 303 14.70 -29.37 37.64
N GLN A 304 13.80 -30.16 38.21
CA GLN A 304 13.40 -30.08 39.63
C GLN A 304 14.51 -30.52 40.60
N GLU A 305 15.46 -31.35 40.16
CA GLU A 305 16.65 -31.69 40.96
C GLU A 305 17.65 -30.54 40.92
N VAL A 306 17.88 -29.98 39.73
CA VAL A 306 18.75 -28.81 39.55
C VAL A 306 18.23 -27.62 40.36
N GLU A 307 16.92 -27.35 40.33
CA GLU A 307 16.30 -26.21 41.01
C GLU A 307 16.52 -26.22 42.53
N LYS A 308 16.61 -27.40 43.16
CA LYS A 308 16.84 -27.50 44.62
C LYS A 308 18.23 -27.03 45.02
N GLU A 309 19.22 -27.26 44.18
CA GLU A 309 20.63 -27.01 44.48
C GLU A 309 21.16 -25.71 43.86
N PHE A 310 20.66 -25.40 42.65
CA PHE A 310 21.02 -24.28 41.78
C PHE A 310 19.75 -23.69 41.11
N PRO A 311 18.85 -23.05 41.88
CA PRO A 311 17.61 -22.46 41.35
C PRO A 311 17.87 -21.46 40.21
N GLU A 312 19.02 -20.78 40.21
CA GLU A 312 19.43 -19.81 39.18
C GLU A 312 19.72 -20.41 37.79
N LEU A 313 19.75 -21.74 37.66
CA LEU A 313 19.90 -22.46 36.40
C LEU A 313 18.55 -22.85 35.77
N VAL A 314 17.45 -22.70 36.50
CA VAL A 314 16.13 -23.18 36.07
C VAL A 314 15.20 -22.02 35.80
N ASP A 315 14.60 -22.02 34.62
CA ASP A 315 13.53 -21.11 34.26
C ASP A 315 12.19 -21.86 34.31
N THR A 316 11.13 -21.21 34.77
CA THR A 316 9.77 -21.77 34.79
C THR A 316 8.88 -20.91 33.92
N ASP A 317 8.25 -21.51 32.90
CA ASP A 317 7.37 -20.79 32.00
C ASP A 317 5.99 -20.50 32.63
N ASN A 318 5.15 -19.78 31.88
CA ASN A 318 3.81 -19.39 32.35
C ASN A 318 2.87 -20.58 32.59
N ASP A 319 3.15 -21.74 32.00
CA ASP A 319 2.39 -22.97 32.18
C ASP A 319 2.94 -23.82 33.36
N GLY A 320 4.03 -23.39 33.98
CA GLY A 320 4.70 -24.08 35.08
C GLY A 320 5.74 -25.11 34.66
N TYR A 321 6.06 -25.23 33.36
CA TYR A 321 7.08 -26.14 32.87
C TYR A 321 8.49 -25.55 33.07
N LYS A 322 9.43 -26.42 33.42
CA LYS A 322 10.79 -26.03 33.81
C LYS A 322 11.80 -26.35 32.73
N SER A 323 12.72 -25.42 32.48
CA SER A 323 13.83 -25.55 31.53
C SER A 323 15.17 -25.30 32.24
N VAL A 324 16.23 -25.98 31.82
CA VAL A 324 17.58 -25.88 32.42
C VAL A 324 18.54 -25.14 31.50
N ASN A 325 19.27 -24.17 32.03
CA ASN A 325 20.39 -23.54 31.35
C ASN A 325 21.66 -24.40 31.45
N TYR A 326 21.81 -25.35 30.53
CA TYR A 326 22.95 -26.28 30.51
C TYR A 326 24.31 -25.57 30.41
N SER A 327 24.42 -24.45 29.70
CA SER A 327 25.68 -23.70 29.57
C SER A 327 26.21 -23.18 30.92
N LYS A 328 25.34 -22.97 31.89
CA LYS A 328 25.72 -22.52 33.24
C LYS A 328 26.13 -23.67 34.17
N LEU A 329 26.01 -24.93 33.76
CA LEU A 329 26.57 -26.06 34.52
C LEU A 329 28.10 -26.10 34.45
N THR A 330 28.70 -25.61 33.36
CA THR A 330 30.17 -25.64 33.19
C THR A 330 30.95 -24.97 34.32
N PRO A 331 30.64 -23.73 34.78
CA PRO A 331 31.36 -23.14 35.91
C PRO A 331 31.20 -23.94 37.23
N ILE A 332 30.05 -24.57 37.46
CA ILE A 332 29.82 -25.45 38.62
C ILE A 332 30.72 -26.69 38.51
N LEU A 333 30.80 -27.30 37.32
CA LEU A 333 31.68 -28.44 37.07
C LEU A 333 33.15 -28.09 37.26
N ILE A 334 33.58 -26.87 36.90
CA ILE A 334 34.95 -26.39 37.13
C ILE A 334 35.27 -26.37 38.63
N GLU A 335 34.42 -25.77 39.46
CA GLU A 335 34.64 -25.71 40.91
C GLU A 335 34.52 -27.10 41.56
N ALA A 336 33.59 -27.94 41.11
CA ALA A 336 33.48 -29.31 41.61
C ALA A 336 34.74 -30.16 41.30
N ILE A 337 35.36 -29.98 40.13
CA ILE A 337 36.62 -30.65 39.79
C ILE A 337 37.76 -30.14 40.67
N LYS A 338 37.82 -28.83 40.97
CA LYS A 338 38.81 -28.27 41.90
C LYS A 338 38.64 -28.82 43.31
N GLU A 339 37.40 -28.88 43.81
CA GLU A 339 37.08 -29.48 45.11
C GLU A 339 37.47 -30.97 45.14
N LEU A 340 37.15 -31.73 44.09
CA LEU A 340 37.52 -33.13 43.97
C LEU A 340 39.05 -33.32 43.97
N HIS A 341 39.78 -32.50 43.22
CA HIS A 341 41.24 -32.54 43.21
C HIS A 341 41.83 -32.27 44.60
N GLN A 342 41.29 -31.28 45.31
CA GLN A 342 41.73 -30.97 46.67
C GLN A 342 41.52 -32.14 47.65
N ILE A 343 40.41 -32.87 47.50
CA ILE A 343 40.15 -34.09 48.28
C ILE A 343 41.19 -35.17 47.96
N VAL A 344 41.49 -35.38 46.68
CA VAL A 344 42.51 -36.35 46.23
C VAL A 344 43.89 -36.00 46.79
N ASP A 345 44.32 -34.74 46.70
CA ASP A 345 45.60 -34.29 47.23
C ASP A 345 45.71 -34.52 48.75
N ASN A 346 44.63 -34.25 49.48
CA ASN A 346 44.58 -34.46 50.92
C ASN A 346 44.62 -35.95 51.28
N GLN A 347 43.93 -36.79 50.51
CA GLN A 347 43.97 -38.24 50.69
C GLN A 347 45.37 -38.80 50.41
N GLN A 348 46.03 -38.33 49.36
CA GLN A 348 47.39 -38.76 49.00
C GLN A 348 48.41 -38.41 50.10
N LYS A 349 48.37 -37.17 50.60
CA LYS A 349 49.21 -36.77 51.75
C LYS A 349 48.97 -37.64 52.96
N ARG A 350 47.71 -37.99 53.23
CA ARG A 350 47.36 -38.86 54.35
C ARG A 350 47.89 -40.28 54.17
N ILE A 351 47.87 -40.81 52.96
CA ILE A 351 48.45 -42.11 52.64
C ILE A 351 49.97 -42.08 52.87
N GLU A 352 50.66 -41.06 52.37
CA GLU A 352 52.11 -40.90 52.57
C GLU A 352 52.48 -40.77 54.05
N GLU A 353 51.71 -40.03 54.85
CA GLU A 353 51.90 -39.96 56.31
C GLU A 353 51.72 -41.31 57.01
N LEU A 354 50.83 -42.16 56.51
CA LEU A 354 50.55 -43.48 57.07
C LEU A 354 51.57 -44.53 56.63
N GLU A 355 52.08 -44.43 55.40
CA GLU A 355 53.12 -45.32 54.87
C GLU A 355 54.49 -45.05 55.48
N ASN A 356 54.76 -43.82 55.94
CA ASN A 356 56.00 -43.44 56.59
C ASN A 356 56.01 -43.67 58.12
N ARG A 357 55.01 -44.37 58.68
CA ARG A 357 54.90 -44.72 60.11
C ARG A 357 55.30 -46.17 60.37
#